data_AF-A0A354T991-F1
#
_entry.id   AF-A0A354T991-F1
#
_cell.length_a   1.000
_cell.length_b   1.000
_cell.length_c   1.000
_cell.angle_alpha   90.00
_cell.angle_beta   90.00
_cell.angle_gamma   90.00
#
_symmetry.space_group_name_H-M   'P 1'
#
loop_
_entity.id
_entity.type
_entity.pdbx_description
1 polymer ?
#
loop_
_entity_poly.entity_id
_entity_poly.type
_entity_poly.pdbx_seq_one_letter_code
_entity_poly.pdbx_strand_id
1 'polypeptide(L)'
;MLLVFQGLESVQSESISLESTYGSLQHAAIHEAGHMVAAQTLGFTVQAAKIEQHYKRGIGKYWKGVVHLRLPAKPSSGSPAVAKLGGSIAEFFIDKTSQAFHVPSYKKIDIQRLKISKTDQVSEKDLGTMSLKAARQEAYGSLAGNSERLQKVYEHLLKHHSYP
;
A
#
# COMPACT_ATOMS: atom_id res chain seq x y z
N MET A 1 -21.03 -49.03 3.33
CA MET A 1 -19.97 -48.03 3.56
C MET A 1 -20.22 -46.87 2.59
N LEU A 2 -20.97 -45.85 3.01
CA LEU A 2 -21.25 -44.65 2.21
C LEU A 2 -20.27 -43.57 2.67
N LEU A 3 -19.40 -43.13 1.77
CA LEU A 3 -18.55 -41.95 1.96
C LEU A 3 -19.36 -40.71 1.52
N VAL A 4 -19.67 -39.86 2.50
CA VAL A 4 -20.23 -38.53 2.31
C VAL A 4 -19.11 -37.60 1.88
N PHE A 5 -19.19 -37.02 0.68
CA PHE A 5 -18.33 -35.90 0.30
C PHE A 5 -18.85 -34.63 0.98
N GLN A 6 -18.18 -34.20 2.04
CA GLN A 6 -18.39 -32.91 2.70
C GLN A 6 -17.66 -31.80 1.93
N GLY A 7 -18.37 -30.69 1.70
CA GLY A 7 -17.82 -29.34 1.74
C GLY A 7 -16.81 -28.95 0.66
N LEU A 8 -17.29 -28.59 -0.52
CA LEU A 8 -16.63 -27.52 -1.30
C LEU A 8 -16.95 -26.20 -0.61
N GLU A 9 -16.24 -25.90 0.48
CA GLU A 9 -16.17 -24.54 0.98
C GLU A 9 -15.56 -23.69 -0.14
N SER A 10 -16.35 -22.76 -0.68
CA SER A 10 -15.81 -21.70 -1.49
C SER A 10 -14.76 -20.99 -0.64
N VAL A 11 -13.48 -21.19 -0.94
CA VAL A 11 -12.41 -20.36 -0.39
C VAL A 11 -12.68 -18.96 -0.91
N GLN A 12 -13.47 -18.18 -0.17
CA GLN A 12 -13.64 -16.75 -0.41
C GLN A 12 -12.25 -16.15 -0.30
N SER A 13 -11.64 -15.85 -1.44
CA SER A 13 -10.36 -15.15 -1.46
C SER A 13 -10.57 -13.79 -0.81
N GLU A 14 -9.95 -13.55 0.33
CA GLU A 14 -10.04 -12.26 0.99
C GLU A 14 -9.36 -11.18 0.12
N SER A 15 -10.07 -10.06 -0.05
CA SER A 15 -9.58 -8.88 -0.75
C SER A 15 -9.56 -7.68 0.17
N ILE A 16 -8.53 -6.85 0.06
CA ILE A 16 -8.44 -5.57 0.77
C ILE A 16 -8.37 -4.43 -0.24
N SER A 17 -8.98 -3.30 0.11
CA SER A 17 -8.85 -2.03 -0.62
C SER A 17 -8.07 -1.06 0.25
N LEU A 18 -7.02 -0.48 -0.31
CA LEU A 18 -6.17 0.52 0.35
C LEU A 18 -6.38 1.85 -0.36
N GLU A 19 -6.40 2.95 0.40
CA GLU A 19 -6.71 4.27 -0.15
C GLU A 19 -5.75 5.32 0.39
N SER A 20 -5.13 6.08 -0.52
CA SER A 20 -4.29 7.21 -0.13
C SER A 20 -5.07 8.31 0.59
N THR A 21 -4.33 9.07 1.41
CA THR A 21 -4.78 10.40 1.85
C THR A 21 -4.94 11.38 0.69
N TYR A 22 -5.73 12.43 0.92
CA TYR A 22 -5.94 13.51 -0.05
C TYR A 22 -4.62 14.25 -0.33
N GLY A 23 -4.27 14.45 -1.60
CA GLY A 23 -3.02 15.12 -1.93
C GLY A 23 -2.86 15.54 -3.39
N SER A 24 -1.61 15.83 -3.78
CA SER A 24 -1.23 15.99 -5.18
C SER A 24 -1.25 14.64 -5.91
N LEU A 25 -1.26 14.68 -7.24
CA LEU A 25 -1.16 13.48 -8.07
C LEU A 25 0.11 12.68 -7.71
N GLN A 26 1.24 13.37 -7.52
CA GLN A 26 2.51 12.74 -7.15
C GLN A 26 2.41 12.02 -5.80
N HIS A 27 1.74 12.64 -4.82
CA HIS A 27 1.57 12.04 -3.51
C HIS A 27 0.69 10.79 -3.57
N ALA A 28 -0.47 10.86 -4.24
CA ALA A 28 -1.33 9.70 -4.44
C ALA A 28 -0.59 8.58 -5.19
N ALA A 29 0.18 8.91 -6.23
CA ALA A 29 0.90 7.92 -7.03
C ALA A 29 2.00 7.20 -6.26
N ILE A 30 2.84 7.91 -5.51
CA ILE A 30 3.90 7.25 -4.74
C ILE A 30 3.31 6.42 -3.59
N HIS A 31 2.21 6.89 -2.99
CA HIS A 31 1.52 6.19 -1.93
C HIS A 31 0.94 4.85 -2.42
N GLU A 32 0.19 4.86 -3.53
CA GLU A 32 -0.35 3.60 -4.08
C GLU A 32 0.75 2.67 -4.60
N ALA A 33 1.81 3.22 -5.21
CA ALA A 33 2.97 2.43 -5.61
C ALA A 33 3.61 1.72 -4.40
N GLY A 34 3.66 2.40 -3.25
CA GLY A 34 4.13 1.84 -1.99
C GLY A 34 3.32 0.64 -1.53
N HIS A 35 2.00 0.74 -1.52
CA HIS A 35 1.12 -0.40 -1.21
C HIS A 35 1.35 -1.57 -2.17
N MET A 36 1.36 -1.30 -3.47
CA MET A 36 1.50 -2.33 -4.50
C MET A 36 2.81 -3.09 -4.35
N VAL A 37 3.94 -2.39 -4.21
CA VAL A 37 5.24 -3.03 -4.11
C VAL A 37 5.38 -3.80 -2.80
N ALA A 38 4.98 -3.22 -1.66
CA ALA A 38 5.01 -3.92 -0.38
C ALA A 38 4.08 -5.14 -0.36
N ALA A 39 2.92 -5.08 -1.01
CA ALA A 39 2.01 -6.22 -1.10
C ALA A 39 2.57 -7.33 -1.99
N GLN A 40 3.15 -6.97 -3.14
CA GLN A 40 3.71 -7.94 -4.09
C GLN A 40 4.90 -8.70 -3.52
N THR A 41 5.74 -8.10 -2.67
CA THR A 41 6.85 -8.80 -1.99
C THR A 41 6.36 -9.85 -1.01
N LEU A 42 5.13 -9.72 -0.51
CA LEU A 42 4.47 -10.64 0.41
C LEU A 42 3.62 -11.70 -0.32
N GLY A 43 3.65 -11.71 -1.65
CA GLY A 43 2.88 -12.65 -2.48
C GLY A 43 1.42 -12.25 -2.71
N PHE A 44 1.04 -11.00 -2.43
CA PHE A 44 -0.31 -10.51 -2.71
C PHE A 44 -0.42 -10.21 -4.21
N THR A 45 -1.61 -10.41 -4.76
CA THR A 45 -1.89 -10.08 -6.17
C THR A 45 -2.55 -8.71 -6.24
N VAL A 46 -1.97 -7.77 -6.99
CA VAL A 46 -2.63 -6.51 -7.33
C VAL A 46 -3.70 -6.79 -8.38
N GLN A 47 -4.96 -6.56 -8.04
CA GLN A 47 -6.10 -6.77 -8.93
C GLN A 47 -6.39 -5.50 -9.76
N ALA A 48 -6.29 -4.34 -9.13
CA ALA A 48 -6.46 -3.05 -9.77
C ALA A 48 -5.78 -1.95 -8.93
N ALA A 49 -5.35 -0.89 -9.59
CA ALA A 49 -4.88 0.33 -8.96
C ALA A 49 -5.38 1.52 -9.79
N LYS A 50 -5.93 2.54 -9.13
CA LYS A 50 -6.47 3.71 -9.82
C LYS A 50 -6.13 4.97 -9.03
N ILE A 51 -5.88 6.06 -9.76
CA ILE A 51 -5.76 7.39 -9.20
C ILE A 51 -6.74 8.32 -9.90
N GLU A 52 -7.56 8.99 -9.11
CA GLU A 52 -8.64 9.84 -9.58
C GLU A 52 -8.55 11.24 -8.98
N GLN A 53 -8.89 12.25 -9.79
CA GLN A 53 -9.12 13.59 -9.29
C GLN A 53 -10.55 13.71 -8.75
N HIS A 54 -10.67 14.24 -7.55
CA HIS A 54 -11.95 14.57 -6.93
C HIS A 54 -12.01 16.06 -6.58
N TYR A 55 -13.21 16.53 -6.27
CA TYR A 55 -13.46 17.86 -5.77
C TYR A 55 -14.30 17.80 -4.51
N LYS A 56 -13.89 18.54 -3.47
CA LYS A 56 -14.68 18.71 -2.25
C LYS A 56 -14.74 20.19 -1.89
N ARG A 57 -15.97 20.68 -1.66
CA ARG A 57 -16.21 22.04 -1.20
C ARG A 57 -15.42 22.32 0.07
N GLY A 58 -14.65 23.41 0.09
CA GLY A 58 -13.78 23.80 1.22
C GLY A 58 -12.38 23.18 1.22
N ILE A 59 -12.09 22.21 0.33
CA ILE A 59 -10.75 21.64 0.13
C ILE A 59 -10.21 21.98 -1.27
N GLY A 60 -11.09 21.99 -2.28
CA GLY A 60 -10.72 22.17 -3.68
C GLY A 60 -10.52 20.85 -4.41
N LYS A 61 -9.75 20.88 -5.50
CA LYS A 61 -9.37 19.68 -6.26
C LYS A 61 -8.27 18.93 -5.53
N TYR A 62 -8.42 17.61 -5.41
CA TYR A 62 -7.42 16.73 -4.80
C TYR A 62 -7.37 15.40 -5.54
N TRP A 63 -6.28 14.66 -5.37
CA TRP A 63 -6.10 13.33 -5.93
C TRP A 63 -6.24 12.28 -4.84
N LYS A 64 -6.86 11.15 -5.20
CA LYS A 64 -7.03 9.98 -4.34
C LYS A 64 -6.66 8.74 -5.13
N GLY A 65 -5.88 7.86 -4.50
CA GLY A 65 -5.59 6.53 -5.00
C GLY A 65 -6.46 5.47 -4.35
N VAL A 66 -6.67 4.36 -5.07
CA VAL A 66 -7.20 3.12 -4.52
C VAL A 66 -6.46 1.95 -5.14
N VAL A 67 -6.00 1.01 -4.31
CA VAL A 67 -5.42 -0.27 -4.74
C VAL A 67 -6.26 -1.42 -4.18
N HIS A 68 -6.67 -2.31 -5.07
CA HIS A 68 -7.37 -3.56 -4.74
C HIS A 68 -6.38 -4.72 -4.76
N LEU A 69 -6.23 -5.39 -3.63
CA LEU A 69 -5.31 -6.51 -3.44
C LEU A 69 -6.08 -7.78 -3.12
N ARG A 70 -5.64 -8.89 -3.70
CA ARG A 70 -6.03 -10.25 -3.28
C ARG A 70 -4.93 -10.83 -2.41
N LEU A 71 -5.32 -11.31 -1.23
CA LEU A 71 -4.41 -11.97 -0.30
C LEU A 71 -4.04 -13.37 -0.83
N PRO A 72 -2.82 -13.86 -0.53
CA PRO A 72 -2.47 -15.26 -0.76
C PRO A 72 -3.34 -16.16 0.11
N ALA A 73 -3.49 -17.44 -0.27
CA ALA A 73 -4.34 -18.40 0.45
C ALA A 73 -3.93 -18.60 1.92
N LYS A 74 -2.65 -18.37 2.26
CA LYS A 74 -2.11 -18.43 3.62
C LYS A 74 -1.18 -17.23 3.83
N PRO A 75 -1.70 -16.04 4.19
CA PRO A 75 -0.86 -14.88 4.43
C PRO A 75 -0.01 -15.08 5.68
N SER A 76 1.24 -14.62 5.64
CA SER A 76 2.10 -14.59 6.83
C SER A 76 1.52 -13.60 7.85
N SER A 77 1.73 -13.87 9.14
CA SER A 77 1.33 -12.95 10.21
C SER A 77 1.91 -11.56 9.97
N GLY A 78 1.10 -10.51 10.07
CA GLY A 78 1.54 -9.13 9.86
C GLY A 78 1.61 -8.66 8.40
N SER A 79 1.44 -9.54 7.41
CA SER A 79 1.56 -9.15 5.99
C SER A 79 0.53 -8.09 5.54
N PRO A 80 -0.74 -8.07 6.01
CA PRO A 80 -1.63 -6.95 5.72
C PRO A 80 -1.13 -5.62 6.29
N ALA A 81 -0.54 -5.62 7.50
CA ALA A 81 0.04 -4.41 8.09
C ALA A 81 1.23 -3.90 7.27
N VAL A 82 2.11 -4.79 6.80
CA VAL A 82 3.25 -4.43 5.95
C VAL A 82 2.79 -3.79 4.64
N ALA A 83 1.80 -4.39 3.97
CA ALA A 83 1.21 -3.84 2.74
C ALA A 83 0.59 -2.44 2.96
N LYS A 84 -0.18 -2.26 4.06
CA LYS A 84 -0.75 -0.97 4.45
C LYS A 84 0.31 0.08 4.75
N LEU A 85 1.39 -0.28 5.45
CA LEU A 85 2.47 0.66 5.77
C LEU A 85 3.30 1.06 4.55
N GLY A 86 3.28 0.24 3.49
CA GLY A 86 3.98 0.51 2.24
C GLY A 86 3.69 1.89 1.67
N GLY A 87 2.42 2.32 1.63
CA GLY A 87 2.06 3.60 1.05
C GLY A 87 2.66 4.79 1.80
N SER A 88 2.44 4.86 3.11
CA SER A 88 2.98 5.95 3.93
C SER A 88 4.51 5.97 3.98
N ILE A 89 5.19 4.82 3.89
CA ILE A 89 6.65 4.76 3.86
C ILE A 89 7.20 5.21 2.49
N ALA A 90 6.53 4.83 1.39
CA ALA A 90 6.95 5.20 0.05
C ALA A 90 6.94 6.72 -0.19
N GLU A 91 6.10 7.48 0.52
CA GLU A 91 6.11 8.95 0.46
C GLU A 91 7.47 9.58 0.79
N PHE A 92 8.32 8.90 1.57
CA PHE A 92 9.67 9.38 1.90
C PHE A 92 10.69 9.11 0.80
N PHE A 93 10.34 8.34 -0.23
CA PHE A 93 11.21 8.04 -1.38
C PHE A 93 11.20 9.17 -2.41
N ILE A 94 10.30 10.13 -2.29
CA ILE A 94 10.32 11.37 -3.08
C ILE A 94 10.89 12.49 -2.23
N ASP A 95 12.02 13.04 -2.65
CA ASP A 95 12.57 14.25 -2.04
C ASP A 95 11.66 15.44 -2.38
N LYS A 96 11.12 16.10 -1.36
CA LYS A 96 10.13 17.18 -1.56
C LYS A 96 10.72 18.44 -2.20
N THR A 97 12.04 18.63 -2.12
CA THR A 97 12.71 19.83 -2.62
C THR A 97 13.06 19.67 -4.10
N SER A 98 13.67 18.55 -4.44
CA SER A 98 14.14 18.23 -5.80
C SER A 98 13.10 17.46 -6.63
N GLN A 99 12.05 16.95 -6.00
CA GLN A 99 11.05 16.04 -6.60
C GLN A 99 11.68 14.77 -7.19
N ALA A 100 12.91 14.43 -6.77
CA ALA A 100 13.63 13.26 -7.24
C ALA A 100 13.29 12.02 -6.42
N PHE A 101 13.24 10.88 -7.09
CA PHE A 101 13.16 9.58 -6.44
C PHE A 101 14.53 9.22 -5.83
N HIS A 102 14.54 8.79 -4.58
CA HIS A 102 15.73 8.30 -3.88
C HIS A 102 15.36 7.26 -2.84
N VAL A 103 16.33 6.47 -2.40
CA VAL A 103 16.14 5.54 -1.27
C VAL A 103 16.56 6.25 0.01
N PRO A 104 15.62 6.60 0.91
CA PRO A 104 15.95 7.24 2.18
C PRO A 104 16.58 6.22 3.12
N SER A 105 17.45 6.67 4.02
CA SER A 105 17.89 5.86 5.16
C SER A 105 16.71 5.62 6.11
N TYR A 106 16.50 4.38 6.57
CA TYR A 106 15.44 4.05 7.53
C TYR A 106 15.38 4.98 8.75
N LYS A 107 16.56 5.39 9.29
CA LYS A 107 16.65 6.31 10.44
C LYS A 107 16.08 7.71 10.16
N LYS A 108 15.99 8.12 8.89
CA LYS A 108 15.45 9.41 8.47
C LYS A 108 13.95 9.38 8.21
N ILE A 109 13.34 8.19 8.20
CA ILE A 109 11.90 8.04 8.10
C ILE A 109 11.33 8.43 9.44
N ASP A 110 10.59 9.54 9.47
CA ASP A 110 9.88 9.97 10.67
C ASP A 110 8.67 9.05 10.89
N ILE A 111 8.96 7.93 11.55
CA ILE A 111 8.00 6.88 11.87
C ILE A 111 6.88 7.41 12.79
N GLN A 112 7.10 8.51 13.53
CA GLN A 112 6.08 9.13 14.38
C GLN A 112 5.06 9.94 13.56
N ARG A 113 5.47 10.44 12.38
CA ARG A 113 4.56 11.06 11.39
C ARG A 113 3.77 10.07 10.56
N LEU A 114 4.09 8.77 10.63
CA LEU A 114 3.19 7.70 10.18
C LEU A 114 2.00 7.62 11.16
N LYS A 115 1.26 8.72 11.32
CA LYS A 115 -0.14 8.67 11.75
C LYS A 115 -0.83 7.93 10.62
N ILE A 116 -0.91 6.62 10.81
CA ILE A 116 -1.86 5.71 10.22
C ILE A 116 -3.02 6.55 9.65
N SER A 117 -3.04 6.67 8.33
CA SER A 117 -4.02 7.48 7.64
C SER A 117 -5.41 6.97 8.06
N LYS A 118 -6.45 7.82 8.07
CA LYS A 118 -7.79 7.37 8.48
C LYS A 118 -8.28 6.15 7.65
N THR A 119 -7.73 5.96 6.46
CA THR A 119 -8.00 4.87 5.52
C THR A 119 -6.99 3.72 5.63
N ASP A 120 -5.71 3.99 5.94
CA ASP A 120 -4.66 2.96 6.10
C ASP A 120 -4.53 2.44 7.53
N GLN A 121 -5.67 2.26 8.20
CA GLN A 121 -5.68 1.78 9.58
C GLN A 121 -5.05 0.40 9.70
N VAL A 122 -3.84 0.37 10.28
CA VAL A 122 -3.19 -0.85 10.75
C VAL A 122 -3.83 -1.18 12.10
N SER A 123 -4.70 -2.18 12.08
CA SER A 123 -5.36 -2.74 13.25
C SER A 123 -4.53 -3.86 13.89
N GLU A 124 -4.89 -4.28 15.10
CA GLU A 124 -4.31 -5.47 15.74
C GLU A 124 -4.52 -6.72 14.87
N LYS A 125 -5.65 -6.81 14.15
CA LYS A 125 -5.92 -7.90 13.19
C LYS A 125 -4.90 -7.91 12.05
N ASP A 126 -4.56 -6.73 11.51
CA ASP A 126 -3.58 -6.64 10.41
C ASP A 126 -2.17 -7.04 10.86
N LEU A 127 -1.83 -6.73 12.11
CA LEU A 127 -0.55 -7.05 12.73
C LEU A 127 -0.44 -8.53 13.10
N GLY A 128 -1.54 -9.16 13.51
CA GLY A 128 -1.53 -10.52 14.02
C GLY A 128 -0.56 -10.63 15.21
N THR A 129 0.49 -11.43 15.05
CA THR A 129 1.56 -11.59 16.05
C THR A 129 2.76 -10.66 15.82
N MET A 130 2.79 -9.89 14.74
CA MET A 130 3.87 -8.98 14.39
C MET A 130 3.76 -7.67 15.17
N SER A 131 4.88 -7.15 15.69
CA SER A 131 4.87 -5.80 16.28
C SER A 131 4.81 -4.72 15.19
N LEU A 132 4.20 -3.57 15.50
CA LEU A 132 4.18 -2.42 14.57
C LEU A 132 5.58 -1.97 14.15
N LYS A 133 6.58 -2.10 15.04
CA LYS A 133 7.98 -1.79 14.72
C LYS A 133 8.53 -2.75 13.66
N ALA A 134 8.28 -4.05 13.82
CA ALA A 134 8.71 -5.06 12.85
C ALA A 134 8.02 -4.85 11.49
N ALA A 135 6.70 -4.60 11.49
CA ALA A 135 5.95 -4.33 10.27
C ALA A 135 6.50 -3.12 9.49
N ARG A 136 6.90 -2.05 10.19
CA ARG A 136 7.52 -0.86 9.57
C ARG A 136 8.90 -1.16 8.99
N GLN A 137 9.72 -1.95 9.67
CA GLN A 137 11.03 -2.36 9.17
C GLN A 137 10.90 -3.24 7.92
N GLU A 138 9.97 -4.18 7.93
CA GLU A 138 9.71 -5.07 6.81
C GLU A 138 9.11 -4.35 5.60
N ALA A 139 8.19 -3.39 5.84
CA ALA A 139 7.65 -2.55 4.79
C ALA A 139 8.74 -1.68 4.15
N TYR A 140 9.59 -1.05 4.96
CA TYR A 140 10.76 -0.34 4.43
C TYR A 140 11.69 -1.26 3.64
N GLY A 141 12.02 -2.44 4.17
CA GLY A 141 12.88 -3.41 3.49
C GLY A 141 12.30 -3.85 2.14
N SER A 142 10.98 -4.07 2.09
CA SER A 142 10.25 -4.39 0.85
C SER A 142 10.40 -3.29 -0.19
N LEU A 143 10.28 -2.02 0.20
CA LEU A 143 10.40 -0.89 -0.72
C LEU A 143 11.84 -0.61 -1.13
N ALA A 144 12.76 -0.53 -0.17
CA ALA A 144 14.17 -0.23 -0.42
C ALA A 144 14.84 -1.33 -1.29
N GLY A 145 14.53 -2.59 -1.02
CA GLY A 145 15.00 -3.73 -1.80
C GLY A 145 14.37 -3.84 -3.20
N ASN A 146 13.28 -3.11 -3.45
CA ASN A 146 12.56 -3.11 -4.74
C ASN A 146 12.40 -1.68 -5.30
N SER A 147 13.37 -0.81 -5.02
CA SER A 147 13.28 0.62 -5.33
C SER A 147 13.11 0.93 -6.82
N GLU A 148 13.75 0.16 -7.71
CA GLU A 148 13.56 0.29 -9.16
C GLU A 148 12.12 -0.05 -9.58
N ARG A 149 11.53 -1.11 -9.01
CA ARG A 149 10.12 -1.46 -9.25
C ARG A 149 9.19 -0.39 -8.70
N LEU A 150 9.47 0.12 -7.50
CA LEU A 150 8.70 1.20 -6.90
C LEU A 150 8.68 2.44 -7.80
N GLN A 151 9.84 2.85 -8.31
CA GLN A 151 9.93 3.97 -9.24
C GLN A 151 9.12 3.72 -10.53
N LYS A 152 9.24 2.53 -11.14
CA LYS A 152 8.48 2.19 -12.35
C LYS A 152 6.97 2.20 -12.13
N VAL A 153 6.49 1.66 -11.00
CA VAL A 153 5.06 1.67 -10.65
C VAL A 153 4.57 3.09 -10.40
N TYR A 154 5.36 3.90 -9.67
CA TYR A 154 5.07 5.31 -9.45
C TYR A 154 4.94 6.08 -10.78
N GLU A 155 5.90 5.96 -11.68
CA GLU A 155 5.89 6.60 -13.00
C GLU A 155 4.71 6.12 -13.87
N HIS A 156 4.36 4.83 -13.79
CA HIS A 156 3.19 4.29 -14.46
C HIS A 156 1.90 4.93 -13.94
N LEU A 157 1.72 5.00 -12.63
CA LEU A 157 0.54 5.59 -12.01
C LEU A 157 0.41 7.10 -12.27
N LEU A 158 1.53 7.81 -12.36
CA LEU A 158 1.56 9.22 -12.79
C LEU A 158 1.13 9.43 -14.25
N LYS A 159 1.31 8.43 -15.11
CA LYS A 159 0.96 8.49 -16.53
C LYS A 159 -0.48 8.02 -16.78
N HIS A 160 -0.97 7.10 -15.95
CA HIS A 160 -2.24 6.41 -16.12
C HIS A 160 -3.25 6.77 -15.02
N HIS A 161 -3.45 8.07 -14.79
CA HIS A 161 -4.49 8.61 -13.93
C HIS A 161 -5.74 9.02 -14.72
N SER A 162 -6.87 9.11 -14.03
CA SER A 162 -8.14 9.51 -14.64
C SER A 162 -8.52 10.94 -14.25
N TYR A 163 -8.95 11.72 -15.24
CA TYR A 163 -9.73 12.94 -15.04
C TYR A 163 -11.21 12.59 -15.17
N PRO A 164 -12.10 13.21 -14.37
CA PRO A 164 -13.54 13.13 -14.62
C PRO A 164 -13.92 13.78 -15.95
#